data_AF-A0A1D2R5Y8-F1
#
_entry.id   AF-A0A1D2R5Y8-F1
#
_cell.length_a   1.000
_cell.length_b   1.000
_cell.length_c   1.000
_cell.angle_alpha   90.00
_cell.angle_beta   90.00
_cell.angle_gamma   90.00
#
_symmetry.space_group_name_H-M   'P 1'
#
loop_
_entity.id
_entity.type
_entity.pdbx_description
1 polymer ?
#
loop_
_entity_poly.entity_id
_entity_poly.type
_entity_poly.pdbx_seq_one_letter_code
_entity_poly.pdbx_strand_id
1 'polypeptide(L)'
;MYKISINRYIFLLILIFVIFYYTPSDGMVKYSFRLRGLGTNLVGFVDDLYSDLYFNPAYISRYKERYVYTNLSNLQGKGEATVFEQDDSEINKNGDFPSNLIGIVGGFKRYSIGGFWESSGHSFQITDESEYEDFQPNPALRTRSSNIFKGDFTGQSFTMLGIFRNIGYIISFDKLGMDINWSAKNDTTLLDNPTAIRTYTDEEKGEVKFPNNLLSFAVGKIYKNDKREVSISGGMMPQRLGINLNRIFPVLKKPFIDGGDENLTKFDEKDLGYMELGIKSYFLNLRYKKIYTELDRFHQNNWIFNFAHYRLPLNIKANREFIADTTITSSEGSILSYRKNIIEDEVTGEGTASINSLTFGFGTERHFDGLKSMSVIGLKFQYIWGDFELDNGPGRRTEEFHKFFGERDSTLYENVFNDNKITATRGKANTLMISIPVGLEMKLTNNFTFRLGANASIPISFDGNWKRTITDSTNTLISSSGVGQSYNPDNKPMFTEEKVSKLKGKLINLTSYHFGASYKVSDSIKIDFLNFAEITNLKKWWISVVFKY
;
A
#
# COMPACT_ATOMS: atom_id res chain seq x y z
N MET A 1 -50.58 8.92 -19.49
CA MET A 1 -49.80 8.32 -18.38
C MET A 1 -48.40 7.79 -18.76
N TYR A 2 -47.92 7.98 -20.01
CA TYR A 2 -46.60 7.48 -20.47
C TYR A 2 -45.45 8.52 -20.43
N LYS A 3 -45.74 9.80 -20.18
CA LYS A 3 -44.73 10.89 -20.19
C LYS A 3 -43.95 11.07 -18.88
N ILE A 4 -44.41 10.49 -17.76
CA ILE A 4 -43.77 10.66 -16.45
C ILE A 4 -42.62 9.64 -16.24
N SER A 5 -42.63 8.50 -16.93
CA SER A 5 -41.56 7.49 -16.79
C SER A 5 -40.26 7.91 -17.51
N ILE A 6 -40.36 8.54 -18.68
CA ILE A 6 -39.19 8.96 -19.48
C ILE A 6 -38.35 10.01 -18.74
N ASN A 7 -38.98 10.96 -18.05
CA ASN A 7 -38.27 11.96 -17.25
C ASN A 7 -37.54 11.36 -16.04
N ARG A 8 -38.01 10.24 -15.48
CA ARG A 8 -37.29 9.53 -14.40
C ARG A 8 -36.02 8.86 -14.91
N TYR A 9 -36.06 8.23 -16.09
CA TYR A 9 -34.89 7.61 -16.69
C TYR A 9 -33.86 8.63 -17.14
N ILE A 10 -34.29 9.76 -17.73
CA ILE A 10 -33.39 10.84 -18.13
C ILE A 10 -32.76 11.51 -16.91
N PHE A 11 -33.52 11.75 -15.83
CA PHE A 11 -32.97 12.27 -14.58
C PHE A 11 -31.98 11.28 -13.92
N LEU A 12 -32.28 9.98 -13.93
CA LEU A 12 -31.38 8.94 -13.43
C LEU A 12 -30.10 8.87 -14.28
N LEU A 13 -30.21 9.02 -15.60
CA LEU A 13 -29.09 9.00 -16.54
C LEU A 13 -28.24 10.27 -16.46
N ILE A 14 -28.86 11.44 -16.25
CA ILE A 14 -28.18 12.72 -15.97
C ILE A 14 -27.52 12.68 -14.59
N LEU A 15 -28.17 12.11 -13.56
CA LEU A 15 -27.56 11.92 -12.24
C LEU A 15 -26.35 10.98 -12.32
N ILE A 16 -26.49 9.88 -13.06
CA ILE A 16 -25.38 8.96 -13.37
C ILE A 16 -24.25 9.69 -14.12
N PHE A 17 -24.57 10.52 -15.11
CA PHE A 17 -23.57 11.30 -15.87
C PHE A 17 -22.90 12.37 -15.01
N VAL A 18 -23.63 13.06 -14.14
CA VAL A 18 -23.10 14.07 -13.21
C VAL A 18 -22.24 13.43 -12.11
N ILE A 19 -22.60 12.22 -11.64
CA ILE A 19 -21.80 11.38 -10.74
C ILE A 19 -20.51 10.91 -11.43
N PHE A 20 -20.56 10.57 -12.72
CA PHE A 20 -19.38 10.16 -13.49
C PHE A 20 -18.46 11.33 -13.89
N TYR A 21 -18.94 12.58 -13.88
CA TYR A 21 -18.21 13.75 -14.41
C TYR A 21 -17.39 14.53 -13.37
N TYR A 22 -17.52 14.25 -12.06
CA TYR A 22 -16.79 14.97 -10.99
C TYR A 22 -16.09 14.04 -9.98
N THR A 23 -14.85 13.63 -10.31
CA THR A 23 -13.67 13.51 -9.40
C THR A 23 -13.79 12.69 -8.06
N PRO A 24 -12.79 12.66 -7.15
CA PRO A 24 -12.01 11.48 -6.70
C PRO A 24 -12.45 10.92 -5.30
N SER A 25 -11.87 9.92 -4.60
CA SER A 25 -11.47 8.56 -4.97
C SER A 25 -11.07 7.66 -3.71
N ASP A 26 -11.65 6.45 -3.45
CA ASP A 26 -11.10 5.23 -2.75
C ASP A 26 -11.51 3.81 -3.33
N GLY A 27 -10.86 2.66 -2.99
CA GLY A 27 -10.95 1.35 -3.73
C GLY A 27 -11.20 0.03 -2.94
N MET A 28 -11.33 -1.12 -3.64
CA MET A 28 -12.20 -2.29 -3.28
C MET A 28 -12.20 -2.72 -1.82
N VAL A 29 -13.23 -2.29 -1.09
CA VAL A 29 -13.52 -2.77 0.25
C VAL A 29 -14.14 -4.17 0.22
N LYS A 30 -13.47 -5.13 0.85
CA LYS A 30 -13.89 -6.56 0.91
C LYS A 30 -14.67 -6.92 2.19
N TYR A 31 -14.77 -6.00 3.15
CA TYR A 31 -15.36 -6.24 4.47
C TYR A 31 -16.52 -5.31 4.76
N SER A 32 -17.60 -5.86 5.31
CA SER A 32 -18.73 -5.07 5.80
C SER A 32 -18.42 -4.36 7.13
N PHE A 33 -19.11 -3.27 7.48
CA PHE A 33 -19.02 -2.67 8.83
C PHE A 33 -19.45 -3.65 9.91
N ARG A 34 -20.38 -4.55 9.61
CA ARG A 34 -20.73 -5.63 10.54
C ARG A 34 -19.49 -6.43 10.92
N LEU A 35 -18.70 -6.87 9.94
CA LEU A 35 -17.47 -7.61 10.21
C LEU A 35 -16.38 -6.74 10.80
N ARG A 36 -16.28 -5.46 10.46
CA ARG A 36 -15.34 -4.54 11.11
C ARG A 36 -15.65 -4.29 12.57
N GLY A 37 -16.93 -4.23 12.95
CA GLY A 37 -17.36 -4.11 14.34
C GLY A 37 -17.20 -5.41 15.14
N LEU A 38 -17.12 -6.56 14.48
CA LEU A 38 -16.82 -7.86 15.10
C LEU A 38 -15.33 -8.24 15.03
N GLY A 39 -14.56 -7.64 14.14
CA GLY A 39 -13.19 -8.02 13.78
C GLY A 39 -13.12 -8.76 12.44
N THR A 40 -12.29 -8.25 11.51
CA THR A 40 -12.20 -8.78 10.14
C THR A 40 -11.63 -10.20 10.09
N ASN A 41 -10.89 -10.60 11.12
CA ASN A 41 -10.40 -11.97 11.29
C ASN A 41 -11.51 -13.01 11.50
N LEU A 42 -12.77 -12.61 11.70
CA LEU A 42 -13.92 -13.52 11.71
C LEU A 42 -14.48 -13.85 10.32
N VAL A 43 -13.96 -13.21 9.25
CA VAL A 43 -14.34 -13.54 7.87
C VAL A 43 -14.12 -15.03 7.59
N GLY A 44 -15.14 -15.64 6.99
CA GLY A 44 -15.19 -17.07 6.73
C GLY A 44 -15.85 -17.89 7.85
N PHE A 45 -15.85 -17.39 9.09
CA PHE A 45 -16.50 -18.03 10.24
C PHE A 45 -17.89 -17.48 10.55
N VAL A 46 -18.15 -16.21 10.24
CA VAL A 46 -19.47 -15.57 10.38
C VAL A 46 -20.13 -15.46 9.01
N ASP A 47 -21.43 -15.75 8.95
CA ASP A 47 -22.22 -15.51 7.74
C ASP A 47 -22.44 -14.01 7.55
N ASP A 48 -21.82 -13.42 6.53
CA ASP A 48 -21.94 -12.01 6.17
C ASP A 48 -22.14 -11.85 4.66
N LEU A 49 -23.30 -11.32 4.26
CA LEU A 49 -23.75 -11.29 2.87
C LEU A 49 -22.76 -10.60 1.91
N TYR A 50 -22.11 -9.54 2.38
CA TYR A 50 -21.18 -8.77 1.56
C TYR A 50 -19.80 -9.44 1.49
N SER A 51 -19.20 -9.75 2.64
CA SER A 51 -17.84 -10.29 2.69
C SER A 51 -17.78 -11.73 2.15
N ASP A 52 -18.87 -12.49 2.28
CA ASP A 52 -19.00 -13.81 1.65
C ASP A 52 -18.92 -13.75 0.11
N LEU A 53 -19.37 -12.66 -0.53
CA LEU A 53 -19.32 -12.51 -1.98
C LEU A 53 -17.88 -12.54 -2.50
N TYR A 54 -16.95 -11.90 -1.77
CA TYR A 54 -15.52 -11.90 -2.08
C TYR A 54 -14.81 -13.17 -1.64
N PHE A 55 -15.35 -13.87 -0.64
CA PHE A 55 -14.88 -15.20 -0.32
C PHE A 55 -15.21 -16.19 -1.45
N ASN A 56 -16.46 -16.20 -1.94
CA ASN A 56 -16.90 -16.99 -3.07
C ASN A 56 -18.03 -16.29 -3.86
N PRO A 57 -17.84 -16.00 -5.15
CA PRO A 57 -18.80 -15.23 -5.93
C PRO A 57 -20.17 -15.91 -6.08
N ALA A 58 -20.28 -17.22 -5.89
CA ALA A 58 -21.56 -17.93 -5.95
C ALA A 58 -22.54 -17.48 -4.85
N TYR A 59 -22.06 -16.82 -3.79
CA TYR A 59 -22.92 -16.25 -2.75
C TYR A 59 -23.77 -15.08 -3.22
N ILE A 60 -23.54 -14.55 -4.42
CA ILE A 60 -24.47 -13.62 -5.08
C ILE A 60 -25.90 -14.18 -5.15
N SER A 61 -26.06 -15.51 -5.20
CA SER A 61 -27.37 -16.18 -5.18
C SER A 61 -28.18 -15.91 -3.90
N ARG A 62 -27.53 -15.48 -2.80
CA ARG A 62 -28.20 -15.08 -1.56
C ARG A 62 -28.88 -13.71 -1.66
N TYR A 63 -28.54 -12.90 -2.66
CA TYR A 63 -29.16 -11.61 -2.93
C TYR A 63 -30.50 -11.79 -3.65
N LYS A 64 -31.55 -12.05 -2.86
CA LYS A 64 -32.93 -12.15 -3.37
C LYS A 64 -33.53 -10.78 -3.72
N GLU A 65 -33.11 -9.76 -3.00
CA GLU A 65 -33.60 -8.39 -3.10
C GLU A 65 -32.55 -7.50 -3.78
N ARG A 66 -32.87 -6.23 -4.04
CA ARG A 66 -31.95 -5.28 -4.66
C ARG A 66 -31.28 -4.44 -3.59
N TYR A 67 -29.97 -4.40 -3.66
CA TYR A 67 -29.13 -3.63 -2.74
C TYR A 67 -28.44 -2.53 -3.53
N VAL A 68 -28.50 -1.32 -2.99
CA VAL A 68 -27.77 -0.17 -3.52
C VAL A 68 -26.65 0.17 -2.55
N TYR A 69 -25.43 0.16 -3.08
CA TYR A 69 -24.20 0.50 -2.40
C TYR A 69 -23.75 1.88 -2.87
N THR A 70 -23.32 2.71 -1.93
CA THR A 70 -22.87 4.10 -2.11
C THR A 70 -21.62 4.33 -1.24
N ASN A 71 -21.06 5.53 -1.23
CA ASN A 71 -19.92 5.87 -0.35
C ASN A 71 -20.32 5.71 1.12
N LEU A 72 -21.53 6.11 1.46
CA LEU A 72 -22.09 5.86 2.79
C LEU A 72 -22.50 4.41 2.98
N SER A 73 -22.28 3.47 2.06
CA SER A 73 -22.66 2.08 2.32
C SER A 73 -21.71 1.41 3.31
N ASN A 74 -22.04 0.17 3.66
CA ASN A 74 -21.38 -0.72 4.62
C ASN A 74 -19.90 -1.03 4.33
N LEU A 75 -19.26 -0.22 3.50
CA LEU A 75 -18.13 -0.51 2.63
C LEU A 75 -17.11 0.63 2.60
N GLN A 76 -17.25 1.70 3.39
CA GLN A 76 -16.28 2.81 3.45
C GLN A 76 -15.37 2.77 4.70
N GLY A 77 -14.10 3.18 4.54
CA GLY A 77 -13.06 3.19 5.58
C GLY A 77 -12.05 2.05 5.40
N LYS A 78 -10.80 2.18 5.86
CA LYS A 78 -9.75 1.16 5.64
C LYS A 78 -9.05 0.62 6.87
N GLY A 79 -9.44 1.08 8.06
CA GLY A 79 -8.98 0.51 9.33
C GLY A 79 -9.92 -0.54 9.90
N GLU A 80 -9.37 -1.41 10.76
CA GLU A 80 -10.20 -2.09 11.75
C GLU A 80 -10.64 -1.07 12.81
N ALA A 81 -11.84 -1.24 13.38
CA ALA A 81 -12.36 -0.32 14.38
C ALA A 81 -11.77 -0.65 15.76
N THR A 82 -10.55 -0.22 16.07
CA THR A 82 -9.88 -0.58 17.34
C THR A 82 -10.19 0.39 18.49
N VAL A 83 -10.63 -0.14 19.65
CA VAL A 83 -11.04 0.65 20.84
C VAL A 83 -9.87 1.36 21.54
N PHE A 84 -8.74 0.69 21.63
CA PHE A 84 -7.57 1.18 22.35
C PHE A 84 -6.46 1.40 21.33
N GLU A 85 -6.15 2.66 21.04
CA GLU A 85 -4.87 3.02 20.45
C GLU A 85 -3.81 2.45 21.40
N GLN A 86 -3.17 1.33 21.04
CA GLN A 86 -1.95 0.91 21.74
C GLN A 86 -0.94 2.03 21.52
N ASP A 87 -0.65 2.76 22.59
CA ASP A 87 0.35 3.82 22.76
C ASP A 87 1.24 4.04 21.54
N ASP A 88 1.12 5.22 20.91
CA ASP A 88 2.08 5.88 20.02
C ASP A 88 2.76 5.08 18.89
N SER A 89 2.35 3.84 18.61
CA SER A 89 2.67 3.25 17.33
C SER A 89 1.66 3.82 16.33
N GLU A 90 2.10 4.79 15.56
CA GLU A 90 1.40 5.47 14.45
C GLU A 90 0.95 4.53 13.33
N ILE A 91 0.98 3.24 13.62
CA ILE A 91 0.56 2.16 12.77
C ILE A 91 -0.98 2.19 12.56
N ASN A 92 -1.74 3.02 13.28
CA ASN A 92 -3.20 3.08 13.12
C ASN A 92 -3.77 4.47 12.79
N LYS A 93 -2.94 5.44 12.42
CA LYS A 93 -3.44 6.65 11.75
C LYS A 93 -3.83 6.30 10.31
N ASN A 94 -4.95 5.61 10.18
CA ASN A 94 -5.63 5.39 8.91
C ASN A 94 -6.00 6.78 8.39
N GLY A 95 -5.18 7.32 7.49
CA GLY A 95 -5.60 8.44 6.66
C GLY A 95 -6.83 7.99 5.88
N ASP A 96 -7.98 8.56 6.20
CA ASP A 96 -9.22 8.30 5.46
C ASP A 96 -9.05 8.87 4.05
N PHE A 97 -8.83 7.99 3.08
CA PHE A 97 -8.81 8.37 1.67
C PHE A 97 -10.27 8.48 1.17
N PRO A 98 -10.65 9.61 0.54
CA PRO A 98 -12.07 9.89 0.26
C PRO A 98 -12.67 8.95 -0.79
N SER A 99 -13.47 7.96 -0.38
CA SER A 99 -14.02 6.93 -1.27
C SER A 99 -15.18 7.31 -2.16
N ASN A 100 -15.12 6.89 -3.42
CA ASN A 100 -16.30 6.75 -4.27
C ASN A 100 -16.56 5.27 -4.57
N LEU A 101 -17.61 4.70 -3.99
CA LEU A 101 -18.13 3.38 -4.29
C LEU A 101 -19.61 3.52 -4.65
N ILE A 102 -19.99 3.06 -5.83
CA ILE A 102 -21.39 2.92 -6.21
C ILE A 102 -21.59 1.55 -6.79
N GLY A 103 -22.60 0.84 -6.32
CA GLY A 103 -22.92 -0.45 -6.89
C GLY A 103 -24.33 -0.89 -6.65
N ILE A 104 -24.75 -1.86 -7.45
CA ILE A 104 -26.06 -2.48 -7.33
C ILE A 104 -25.85 -3.98 -7.42
N VAL A 105 -26.44 -4.70 -6.49
CA VAL A 105 -26.49 -6.17 -6.54
C VAL A 105 -27.93 -6.60 -6.31
N GLY A 106 -28.42 -7.53 -7.12
CA GLY A 106 -29.74 -8.08 -6.86
C GLY A 106 -30.15 -9.21 -7.79
N GLY A 107 -31.27 -9.83 -7.43
CA GLY A 107 -31.94 -10.83 -8.24
C GLY A 107 -32.76 -10.20 -9.38
N PHE A 108 -32.59 -10.74 -10.59
CA PHE A 108 -33.47 -10.54 -11.74
C PHE A 108 -34.00 -11.89 -12.25
N LYS A 109 -35.24 -12.22 -11.88
CA LYS A 109 -35.87 -13.53 -12.13
C LYS A 109 -35.02 -14.66 -11.54
N ARG A 110 -34.44 -15.50 -12.41
CA ARG A 110 -33.62 -16.67 -12.09
C ARG A 110 -32.11 -16.38 -12.12
N TYR A 111 -31.74 -15.12 -12.30
CA TYR A 111 -30.36 -14.67 -12.33
C TYR A 111 -30.10 -13.73 -11.15
N SER A 112 -28.93 -13.80 -10.55
CA SER A 112 -28.40 -12.76 -9.67
C SER A 112 -27.26 -12.09 -10.42
N ILE A 113 -27.28 -10.76 -10.47
CA ILE A 113 -26.25 -9.95 -11.12
C ILE A 113 -25.96 -8.73 -10.28
N GLY A 114 -24.78 -8.17 -10.47
CA GLY A 114 -24.42 -6.91 -9.87
C GLY A 114 -23.23 -6.27 -10.54
N GLY A 115 -23.02 -5.01 -10.20
CA GLY A 115 -21.88 -4.24 -10.62
C GLY A 115 -21.48 -3.24 -9.55
N PHE A 116 -20.18 -3.03 -9.42
CA PHE A 116 -19.59 -1.98 -8.60
C PHE A 116 -18.70 -1.13 -9.48
N TRP A 117 -18.79 0.17 -9.29
CA TRP A 117 -17.78 1.11 -9.75
C TRP A 117 -17.15 1.73 -8.53
N GLU A 118 -15.84 1.87 -8.62
CA GLU A 118 -15.03 2.43 -7.57
C GLU A 118 -13.90 3.25 -8.17
N SER A 119 -13.49 4.27 -7.45
CA SER A 119 -12.32 5.06 -7.80
C SER A 119 -11.65 5.46 -6.51
N SER A 120 -10.33 5.25 -6.38
CA SER A 120 -9.28 5.57 -5.36
C SER A 120 -8.13 6.51 -5.74
N GLY A 121 -7.56 7.22 -4.77
CA GLY A 121 -6.42 8.10 -5.04
C GLY A 121 -6.19 9.28 -4.10
N HIS A 122 -4.92 9.68 -4.04
CA HIS A 122 -4.41 10.82 -3.30
C HIS A 122 -3.05 11.20 -3.89
N SER A 123 -2.73 12.48 -3.87
CA SER A 123 -1.38 12.96 -4.12
C SER A 123 -0.86 13.57 -2.83
N PHE A 124 0.36 13.21 -2.45
CA PHE A 124 1.05 13.91 -1.38
C PHE A 124 2.38 14.45 -1.91
N GLN A 125 2.78 15.58 -1.35
CA GLN A 125 4.11 16.14 -1.50
C GLN A 125 4.61 16.50 -0.12
N ILE A 126 5.79 16.00 0.20
CA ILE A 126 6.54 16.35 1.39
C ILE A 126 7.78 17.10 0.91
N THR A 127 8.08 18.21 1.58
CA THR A 127 9.23 19.05 1.28
C THR A 127 9.89 19.36 2.61
N ASP A 128 11.12 18.92 2.75
CA ASP A 128 11.99 19.16 3.90
C ASP A 128 13.14 20.04 3.42
N GLU A 129 13.24 21.24 4.00
CA GLU A 129 14.28 22.21 3.69
C GLU A 129 15.01 22.54 4.99
N SER A 130 16.31 22.25 5.04
CA SER A 130 17.17 22.74 6.11
C SER A 130 17.76 24.10 5.72
N GLU A 131 17.72 25.05 6.64
CA GLU A 131 18.45 26.32 6.52
C GLU A 131 19.88 26.17 7.05
N TYR A 132 20.77 27.02 6.53
CA TYR A 132 22.22 27.05 6.79
C TYR A 132 22.63 26.65 8.22
N GLU A 133 23.28 25.50 8.36
CA GLU A 133 24.02 25.17 9.58
C GLU A 133 25.46 25.71 9.46
N ASP A 134 25.77 26.75 10.22
CA ASP A 134 27.15 27.25 10.38
C ASP A 134 27.88 26.36 11.40
N PHE A 135 28.87 25.57 10.95
CA PHE A 135 29.68 24.74 11.84
C PHE A 135 30.79 25.54 12.54
N GLN A 136 30.66 25.80 13.85
CA GLN A 136 31.75 26.35 14.66
C GLN A 136 32.85 25.28 14.86
N PRO A 137 34.16 25.62 14.72
CA PRO A 137 34.74 26.96 14.73
C PRO A 137 35.00 27.55 13.32
N ASN A 138 34.46 26.96 12.24
CA ASN A 138 34.83 27.33 10.88
C ASN A 138 33.63 27.92 10.10
N PRO A 139 33.40 29.25 10.12
CA PRO A 139 32.31 29.92 9.39
C PRO A 139 32.39 29.81 7.85
N ALA A 140 33.35 29.02 7.34
CA ALA A 140 33.64 28.79 5.94
C ALA A 140 32.87 27.60 5.33
N LEU A 141 32.15 26.80 6.12
CA LEU A 141 31.41 25.64 5.66
C LEU A 141 29.90 25.88 5.81
N ARG A 142 29.21 26.01 4.68
CA ARG A 142 27.76 26.25 4.62
C ARG A 142 27.09 25.11 3.88
N THR A 143 26.23 24.37 4.56
CA THR A 143 25.43 23.30 3.97
C THR A 143 23.96 23.71 3.88
N ARG A 144 23.34 23.45 2.74
CA ARG A 144 21.89 23.53 2.55
C ARG A 144 21.41 22.21 1.96
N SER A 145 20.41 21.59 2.58
CA SER A 145 19.75 20.42 2.00
C SER A 145 18.29 20.73 1.68
N SER A 146 17.82 20.21 0.55
CA SER A 146 16.41 20.21 0.19
C SER A 146 16.02 18.82 -0.30
N ASN A 147 15.08 18.20 0.41
CA ASN A 147 14.54 16.89 0.08
C ASN A 147 13.07 17.04 -0.28
N ILE A 148 12.72 16.59 -1.48
CA ILE A 148 11.36 16.57 -1.98
C ILE A 148 10.97 15.12 -2.22
N PHE A 149 9.85 14.72 -1.63
CA PHE A 149 9.25 13.41 -1.83
C PHE A 149 7.81 13.59 -2.29
N LYS A 150 7.48 13.08 -3.48
CA LYS A 150 6.15 13.15 -4.07
C LYS A 150 5.62 11.75 -4.33
N GLY A 151 4.38 11.50 -3.97
CA GLY A 151 3.69 10.25 -4.23
C GLY A 151 2.32 10.50 -4.82
N ASP A 152 2.07 9.93 -6.01
CA ASP A 152 0.77 9.95 -6.67
C ASP A 152 0.16 8.54 -6.67
N PHE A 153 -1.02 8.43 -6.07
CA PHE A 153 -1.78 7.19 -5.94
C PHE A 153 -3.03 7.28 -6.75
N THR A 154 -3.24 6.31 -7.63
CA THR A 154 -4.50 6.20 -8.37
C THR A 154 -5.00 4.76 -8.32
N GLY A 155 -6.30 4.63 -8.10
CA GLY A 155 -7.02 3.38 -8.23
C GLY A 155 -8.35 3.65 -8.91
N GLN A 156 -8.73 2.83 -9.87
CA GLN A 156 -10.08 2.82 -10.41
C GLN A 156 -10.45 1.37 -10.61
N SER A 157 -11.63 0.95 -10.19
CA SER A 157 -12.11 -0.40 -10.42
C SER A 157 -13.51 -0.36 -10.99
N PHE A 158 -13.74 -1.25 -11.95
CA PHE A 158 -15.07 -1.61 -12.37
C PHE A 158 -15.24 -3.12 -12.22
N THR A 159 -16.15 -3.53 -11.36
CA THR A 159 -16.42 -4.92 -11.03
C THR A 159 -17.79 -5.32 -11.53
N MET A 160 -17.85 -6.43 -12.27
CA MET A 160 -19.08 -7.11 -12.63
C MET A 160 -19.14 -8.46 -11.92
N LEU A 161 -20.33 -8.86 -11.53
CA LEU A 161 -20.54 -10.13 -10.84
C LEU A 161 -21.87 -10.75 -11.20
N GLY A 162 -21.91 -12.08 -11.20
CA GLY A 162 -23.09 -12.81 -11.60
C GLY A 162 -23.00 -14.29 -11.32
N ILE A 163 -24.05 -15.01 -11.69
CA ILE A 163 -24.11 -16.47 -11.59
C ILE A 163 -24.56 -17.09 -12.90
N PHE A 164 -23.86 -18.13 -13.33
CA PHE A 164 -24.22 -18.94 -14.50
C PHE A 164 -24.10 -20.43 -14.17
N ARG A 165 -25.19 -21.20 -14.36
CA ARG A 165 -25.23 -22.64 -14.05
C ARG A 165 -24.71 -22.98 -12.62
N ASN A 166 -25.12 -22.20 -11.62
CA ASN A 166 -24.68 -22.31 -10.22
C ASN A 166 -23.18 -22.06 -9.98
N ILE A 167 -22.47 -21.52 -10.96
CA ILE A 167 -21.10 -21.02 -10.83
C ILE A 167 -21.18 -19.51 -10.76
N GLY A 168 -20.77 -18.95 -9.63
CA GLY A 168 -20.61 -17.51 -9.47
C GLY A 168 -19.33 -17.03 -10.13
N TYR A 169 -19.34 -15.82 -10.64
CA TYR A 169 -18.16 -15.15 -11.15
C TYR A 169 -18.11 -13.69 -10.69
N ILE A 170 -16.89 -13.19 -10.54
CA ILE A 170 -16.56 -11.77 -10.44
C ILE A 170 -15.51 -11.49 -11.52
N ILE A 171 -15.64 -10.38 -12.23
CA ILE A 171 -14.64 -9.86 -13.15
C ILE A 171 -14.43 -8.39 -12.78
N SER A 172 -13.19 -7.97 -12.53
CA SER A 172 -12.87 -6.57 -12.27
C SER A 172 -11.84 -6.05 -13.26
N PHE A 173 -11.99 -4.81 -13.66
CA PHE A 173 -10.99 -4.05 -14.40
C PHE A 173 -10.46 -2.98 -13.46
N ASP A 174 -9.24 -3.19 -12.99
CA ASP A 174 -8.61 -2.33 -12.00
C ASP A 174 -7.46 -1.56 -12.66
N LYS A 175 -7.47 -0.24 -12.61
CA LYS A 175 -6.30 0.60 -12.88
C LYS A 175 -5.73 1.00 -11.53
N LEU A 176 -4.70 0.32 -11.08
CA LEU A 176 -3.97 0.66 -9.85
C LEU A 176 -2.58 1.17 -10.24
N GLY A 177 -2.22 2.34 -9.77
CA GLY A 177 -0.95 2.98 -10.06
C GLY A 177 -0.39 3.64 -8.82
N MET A 178 0.93 3.54 -8.67
CA MET A 178 1.69 4.35 -7.73
C MET A 178 2.93 4.85 -8.45
N ASP A 179 3.11 6.17 -8.44
CA ASP A 179 4.33 6.80 -8.92
C ASP A 179 4.93 7.56 -7.74
N ILE A 180 6.14 7.16 -7.35
CA ILE A 180 6.92 7.83 -6.31
C ILE A 180 8.09 8.53 -6.99
N ASN A 181 8.19 9.83 -6.79
CA ASN A 181 9.33 10.63 -7.21
C ASN A 181 10.04 11.16 -5.97
N TRP A 182 11.36 11.04 -5.92
CA TRP A 182 12.16 11.71 -4.91
C TRP A 182 13.26 12.55 -5.56
N SER A 183 13.59 13.64 -4.89
CA SER A 183 14.70 14.52 -5.23
C SER A 183 15.37 14.90 -3.92
N ALA A 184 16.63 14.53 -3.75
CA ALA A 184 17.47 15.00 -2.67
C ALA A 184 18.54 15.91 -3.26
N LYS A 185 18.71 17.12 -2.73
CA LYS A 185 19.76 18.04 -3.17
C LYS A 185 20.51 18.55 -1.95
N ASN A 186 21.82 18.40 -1.97
CA ASN A 186 22.73 18.89 -0.94
C ASN A 186 23.73 19.85 -1.57
N ASP A 187 23.69 21.12 -1.16
CA ASP A 187 24.65 22.13 -1.55
C ASP A 187 25.61 22.37 -0.38
N THR A 188 26.90 22.13 -0.59
CA THR A 188 27.98 22.41 0.38
C THR A 188 28.91 23.47 -0.19
N THR A 189 29.00 24.62 0.46
CA THR A 189 29.93 25.68 0.07
C THR A 189 31.10 25.74 1.04
N LEU A 190 32.32 25.72 0.50
CA LEU A 190 33.59 25.86 1.21
C LEU A 190 34.29 27.14 0.77
N LEU A 191 34.78 27.90 1.75
CA LEU A 191 35.76 28.96 1.50
C LEU A 191 37.18 28.35 1.55
N ASP A 192 37.78 28.06 0.39
CA ASP A 192 39.13 27.48 0.31
C ASP A 192 40.21 28.53 0.68
N ASN A 193 39.95 29.81 0.38
CA ASN A 193 40.80 31.00 0.66
C ASN A 193 39.96 32.29 0.44
N PRO A 194 40.37 33.50 0.86
CA PRO A 194 39.55 34.73 0.75
C PRO A 194 39.12 35.11 -0.69
N THR A 195 39.68 34.46 -1.71
CA THR A 195 39.41 34.69 -3.13
C THR A 195 38.93 33.45 -3.87
N ALA A 196 38.68 32.33 -3.18
CA ALA A 196 38.26 31.07 -3.81
C ALA A 196 37.08 30.45 -3.05
N ILE A 197 35.97 30.29 -3.77
CA ILE A 197 34.74 29.67 -3.26
C ILE A 197 34.55 28.35 -4.03
N ARG A 198 34.41 27.25 -3.29
CA ARG A 198 34.08 25.96 -3.86
C ARG A 198 32.69 25.54 -3.42
N THR A 199 31.83 25.18 -4.37
CA THR A 199 30.49 24.69 -4.10
C THR A 199 30.38 23.27 -4.64
N TYR A 200 29.96 22.35 -3.79
CA TYR A 200 29.60 20.99 -4.17
C TYR A 200 28.09 20.87 -4.11
N THR A 201 27.49 20.46 -5.21
CA THR A 201 26.07 20.12 -5.28
C THR A 201 25.99 18.63 -5.56
N ASP A 202 25.38 17.88 -4.65
CA ASP A 202 25.04 16.47 -4.83
C ASP A 202 23.52 16.39 -4.96
N GLU A 203 23.04 16.04 -6.15
CA GLU A 203 21.62 15.90 -6.44
C GLU A 203 21.31 14.44 -6.81
N GLU A 204 20.38 13.82 -6.09
CA GLU A 204 19.84 12.52 -6.41
C GLU A 204 18.38 12.67 -6.81
N LYS A 205 18.04 12.26 -8.02
CA LYS A 205 16.66 12.16 -8.50
C LYS A 205 16.34 10.72 -8.79
N GLY A 206 15.20 10.25 -8.30
CA GLY A 206 14.76 8.90 -8.62
C GLY A 206 13.26 8.79 -8.72
N GLU A 207 12.88 7.73 -9.42
CA GLU A 207 11.50 7.39 -9.66
C GLU A 207 11.27 5.90 -9.46
N VAL A 208 10.22 5.56 -8.71
CA VAL A 208 9.66 4.21 -8.65
C VAL A 208 8.24 4.24 -9.18
N LYS A 209 8.01 3.60 -10.32
CA LYS A 209 6.68 3.47 -10.93
C LYS A 209 6.12 2.05 -10.73
N PHE A 210 4.85 1.97 -10.35
CA PHE A 210 4.07 0.73 -10.25
C PHE A 210 2.76 0.81 -11.06
N PRO A 211 2.82 0.97 -12.40
CA PRO A 211 1.63 1.03 -13.22
C PRO A 211 1.06 -0.38 -13.40
N ASN A 212 -0.18 -0.61 -13.00
CA ASN A 212 -0.84 -1.89 -13.22
C ASN A 212 -2.32 -1.73 -13.60
N ASN A 213 -2.59 -1.85 -14.90
CA ASN A 213 -3.91 -2.25 -15.37
C ASN A 213 -4.05 -3.75 -15.12
N LEU A 214 -4.94 -4.12 -14.21
CA LEU A 214 -5.19 -5.48 -13.77
C LEU A 214 -6.59 -5.87 -14.24
N LEU A 215 -6.64 -6.86 -15.12
CA LEU A 215 -7.85 -7.66 -15.25
C LEU A 215 -7.86 -8.66 -14.10
N SER A 216 -8.94 -8.71 -13.36
CA SER A 216 -9.14 -9.57 -12.22
C SER A 216 -10.35 -10.45 -12.45
N PHE A 217 -10.31 -11.69 -11.98
CA PHE A 217 -11.44 -12.60 -12.05
C PHE A 217 -11.48 -13.52 -10.84
N ALA A 218 -12.68 -13.88 -10.40
CA ALA A 218 -12.89 -14.96 -9.46
C ALA A 218 -14.04 -15.82 -9.93
N VAL A 219 -13.92 -17.13 -9.73
CA VAL A 219 -15.00 -18.07 -9.96
C VAL A 219 -15.22 -18.89 -8.71
N GLY A 220 -16.45 -19.35 -8.51
CA GLY A 220 -16.75 -20.16 -7.35
C GLY A 220 -18.05 -20.91 -7.48
N LYS A 221 -18.18 -21.95 -6.66
CA LYS A 221 -19.35 -22.81 -6.61
C LYS A 221 -19.64 -23.19 -5.18
N ILE A 222 -20.93 -23.36 -4.89
CA ILE A 222 -21.44 -23.80 -3.60
C ILE A 222 -22.21 -25.10 -3.81
N TYR A 223 -21.88 -26.10 -3.01
CA TYR A 223 -22.62 -27.35 -2.87
C TYR A 223 -23.31 -27.32 -1.51
N LYS A 224 -24.65 -27.25 -1.52
CA LYS A 224 -25.42 -27.09 -0.30
C LYS A 224 -26.51 -28.16 -0.18
N ASN A 225 -26.69 -28.66 1.03
CA ASN A 225 -27.88 -29.35 1.49
C ASN A 225 -28.35 -28.73 2.82
N ASP A 226 -29.37 -29.29 3.45
CA ASP A 226 -29.99 -28.70 4.65
C ASP A 226 -29.04 -28.60 5.86
N LYS A 227 -28.01 -29.46 5.94
CA LYS A 227 -27.12 -29.56 7.10
C LYS A 227 -25.66 -29.22 6.80
N ARG A 228 -25.29 -29.04 5.53
CA ARG A 228 -23.90 -28.90 5.08
C ARG A 228 -23.80 -27.98 3.89
N GLU A 229 -22.73 -27.19 3.87
CA GLU A 229 -22.37 -26.32 2.76
C GLU A 229 -20.87 -26.48 2.48
N VAL A 230 -20.49 -26.82 1.25
CA VAL A 230 -19.11 -26.79 0.77
C VAL A 230 -19.03 -25.68 -0.27
N SER A 231 -18.15 -24.70 -0.07
CA SER A 231 -17.92 -23.63 -1.02
C SER A 231 -16.47 -23.65 -1.47
N ILE A 232 -16.24 -23.62 -2.78
CA ILE A 232 -14.91 -23.60 -3.40
C ILE A 232 -14.86 -22.43 -4.37
N SER A 233 -13.82 -21.62 -4.29
CA SER A 233 -13.59 -20.49 -5.18
C SER A 233 -12.11 -20.27 -5.41
N GLY A 234 -11.78 -19.67 -6.53
CA GLY A 234 -10.42 -19.27 -6.84
C GLY A 234 -10.38 -18.30 -8.00
N GLY A 235 -9.23 -17.69 -8.19
CA GLY A 235 -9.02 -16.73 -9.27
C GLY A 235 -7.86 -15.80 -8.97
N MET A 236 -7.88 -14.65 -9.63
CA MET A 236 -6.91 -13.58 -9.50
C MET A 236 -7.65 -12.29 -9.14
N MET A 237 -7.32 -11.67 -8.02
CA MET A 237 -7.91 -10.41 -7.59
C MET A 237 -6.82 -9.39 -7.29
N PRO A 238 -7.13 -8.09 -7.37
CA PRO A 238 -6.19 -7.11 -6.86
C PRO A 238 -6.20 -7.24 -5.33
N GLN A 239 -5.00 -7.17 -4.75
CA GLN A 239 -4.84 -6.95 -3.33
C GLN A 239 -4.14 -5.62 -3.15
N ARG A 240 -4.55 -4.88 -2.12
CA ARG A 240 -3.82 -3.70 -1.67
C ARG A 240 -2.99 -4.11 -0.48
N LEU A 241 -1.68 -3.93 -0.58
CA LEU A 241 -0.78 -4.11 0.54
C LEU A 241 -0.56 -2.75 1.18
N GLY A 242 -1.03 -2.58 2.41
CA GLY A 242 -0.70 -1.43 3.23
C GLY A 242 0.76 -1.51 3.67
N ILE A 243 1.50 -0.44 3.42
CA ILE A 243 2.91 -0.30 3.72
C ILE A 243 3.07 0.94 4.56
N ASN A 244 3.77 0.81 5.68
CA ASN A 244 4.17 1.96 6.46
C ASN A 244 5.43 2.59 5.83
N LEU A 245 5.31 3.84 5.37
CA LEU A 245 6.40 4.60 4.73
C LEU A 245 7.63 4.71 5.65
N ASN A 246 7.42 4.83 6.96
CA ASN A 246 8.47 4.92 7.98
C ASN A 246 9.37 3.68 8.04
N ARG A 247 8.91 2.54 7.49
CA ARG A 247 9.67 1.27 7.49
C ARG A 247 10.36 0.98 6.16
N ILE A 248 9.83 1.45 5.05
CA ILE A 248 10.38 1.16 3.71
C ILE A 248 11.46 2.14 3.29
N PHE A 249 11.36 3.41 3.68
CA PHE A 249 12.35 4.42 3.33
C PHE A 249 13.13 4.84 4.56
N PRO A 250 14.03 3.99 5.10
CA PRO A 250 14.90 4.39 6.19
C PRO A 250 15.86 5.52 5.77
N VAL A 251 16.00 5.82 4.47
CA VAL A 251 16.65 7.03 3.97
C VAL A 251 15.97 8.30 4.49
N LEU A 252 14.63 8.33 4.62
CA LEU A 252 13.91 9.43 5.27
C LEU A 252 14.17 9.49 6.79
N LYS A 253 14.75 8.42 7.37
CA LYS A 253 15.12 8.32 8.78
C LYS A 253 16.62 8.52 9.02
N LYS A 254 17.44 8.58 7.98
CA LYS A 254 18.87 8.80 8.15
C LYS A 254 19.12 10.31 8.22
N PRO A 255 19.77 10.83 9.27
CA PRO A 255 20.38 12.15 9.17
C PRO A 255 21.32 12.12 7.97
N PHE A 256 21.18 13.10 7.07
CA PHE A 256 22.11 13.22 5.97
C PHE A 256 23.44 13.76 6.52
N ILE A 257 24.47 12.91 6.39
CA ILE A 257 25.90 13.13 6.66
C ILE A 257 26.34 12.96 8.14
N ASP A 258 27.51 12.32 8.30
CA ASP A 258 28.25 11.95 9.53
C ASP A 258 28.60 13.13 10.47
N GLY A 259 27.60 13.87 10.97
CA GLY A 259 27.72 14.86 12.04
C GLY A 259 27.01 14.37 13.30
N GLY A 260 27.67 14.48 14.45
CA GLY A 260 27.23 13.91 15.73
C GLY A 260 25.79 14.26 16.15
N ASP A 261 25.20 13.31 16.86
CA ASP A 261 23.88 13.37 17.49
C ASP A 261 23.61 14.76 18.13
N GLU A 262 22.48 15.39 17.77
CA GLU A 262 21.40 15.76 18.72
C GLU A 262 20.33 16.72 18.16
N ASN A 263 20.52 17.41 17.01
CA ASN A 263 19.57 18.47 16.59
C ASN A 263 19.02 18.43 15.15
N LEU A 264 19.32 17.41 14.34
CA LEU A 264 18.70 17.29 13.02
C LEU A 264 17.21 16.94 13.17
N THR A 265 16.35 17.65 12.44
CA THR A 265 14.91 17.43 12.35
C THR A 265 14.64 15.96 12.01
N LYS A 266 14.41 15.15 13.04
CA LYS A 266 13.80 13.85 12.88
C LYS A 266 12.41 14.11 12.34
N PHE A 267 12.08 13.56 11.17
CA PHE A 267 10.69 13.39 10.78
C PHE A 267 9.95 12.81 11.98
N ASP A 268 9.02 13.58 12.57
CA ASP A 268 8.13 13.04 13.58
C ASP A 268 7.35 11.94 12.86
N GLU A 269 7.31 10.76 13.46
CA GLU A 269 6.91 9.56 12.73
C GLU A 269 5.45 9.74 12.18
N LYS A 270 4.69 10.69 12.76
CA LYS A 270 3.31 11.11 12.46
C LYS A 270 3.09 11.67 11.06
N ASP A 271 4.14 12.14 10.39
CA ASP A 271 4.04 12.93 9.17
C ASP A 271 4.15 12.11 7.87
N LEU A 272 4.58 10.85 7.98
CA LEU A 272 4.77 9.94 6.85
C LEU A 272 3.75 8.81 6.91
N GLY A 273 2.65 9.01 6.19
CA GLY A 273 1.47 8.16 6.23
C GLY A 273 1.63 6.74 5.66
N TYR A 274 0.50 6.07 5.57
CA TYR A 274 0.35 4.75 4.97
C TYR A 274 0.30 4.78 3.45
N MET A 275 0.97 3.82 2.82
CA MET A 275 1.03 3.62 1.37
C MET A 275 0.29 2.33 0.98
N GLU A 276 -0.43 2.31 -0.13
CA GLU A 276 -1.07 1.09 -0.65
C GLU A 276 -0.46 0.65 -1.98
N LEU A 277 0.06 -0.58 -2.05
CA LEU A 277 0.48 -1.19 -3.31
C LEU A 277 -0.61 -2.09 -3.88
N GLY A 278 -1.04 -1.81 -5.10
CA GLY A 278 -1.89 -2.71 -5.89
C GLY A 278 -1.07 -3.87 -6.46
N ILE A 279 -1.27 -5.08 -5.94
CA ILE A 279 -0.56 -6.28 -6.37
C ILE A 279 -1.53 -7.33 -6.93
N LYS A 280 -1.07 -8.06 -7.95
CA LYS A 280 -1.79 -9.25 -8.43
C LYS A 280 -1.76 -10.30 -7.33
N SER A 281 -2.94 -10.71 -6.86
CA SER A 281 -3.06 -11.85 -5.97
C SER A 281 -3.79 -13.01 -6.63
N TYR A 282 -3.23 -14.21 -6.53
CA TYR A 282 -3.90 -15.45 -6.93
C TYR A 282 -4.39 -16.13 -5.67
N PHE A 283 -5.62 -16.60 -5.66
CA PHE A 283 -6.17 -17.22 -4.46
C PHE A 283 -6.96 -18.49 -4.74
N LEU A 284 -7.00 -19.33 -3.71
CA LEU A 284 -7.85 -20.51 -3.63
C LEU A 284 -8.51 -20.53 -2.25
N ASN A 285 -9.83 -20.55 -2.23
CA ASN A 285 -10.67 -20.59 -1.04
C ASN A 285 -11.46 -21.88 -1.01
N LEU A 286 -11.39 -22.58 0.12
CA LEU A 286 -12.27 -23.69 0.45
C LEU A 286 -12.90 -23.40 1.79
N ARG A 287 -14.21 -23.62 1.89
CA ARG A 287 -14.92 -23.60 3.15
C ARG A 287 -15.91 -24.74 3.25
N TYR A 288 -15.90 -25.39 4.40
CA TYR A 288 -16.87 -26.41 4.77
C TYR A 288 -17.64 -25.96 6.00
N LYS A 289 -18.96 -25.88 5.85
CA LYS A 289 -19.90 -25.54 6.92
C LYS A 289 -20.72 -26.77 7.28
N LYS A 290 -20.88 -26.99 8.58
CA LYS A 290 -21.88 -27.90 9.13
C LYS A 290 -22.88 -27.10 9.94
N ILE A 291 -24.14 -27.14 9.51
CA ILE A 291 -25.24 -26.34 10.04
C ILE A 291 -26.14 -27.23 10.87
N TYR A 292 -26.53 -26.71 12.03
CA TYR A 292 -27.45 -27.35 12.94
C TYR A 292 -28.51 -26.34 13.36
N THR A 293 -29.74 -26.64 13.00
CA THR A 293 -30.90 -25.77 13.21
C THR A 293 -31.86 -26.45 14.18
N GLU A 294 -32.19 -25.74 15.25
CA GLU A 294 -33.33 -25.98 16.13
C GLU A 294 -34.28 -24.78 16.02
N LEU A 295 -35.49 -24.86 16.57
CA LEU A 295 -36.49 -23.77 16.46
C LEU A 295 -35.95 -22.41 16.92
N ASP A 296 -35.20 -22.39 18.04
CA ASP A 296 -34.72 -21.15 18.67
C ASP A 296 -33.18 -21.04 18.73
N ARG A 297 -32.46 -22.00 18.14
CA ARG A 297 -31.00 -22.08 18.18
C ARG A 297 -30.44 -22.42 16.81
N PHE A 298 -29.36 -21.75 16.46
CA PHE A 298 -28.59 -22.04 15.26
C PHE A 298 -27.13 -22.17 15.67
N HIS A 299 -26.48 -23.26 15.26
CA HIS A 299 -25.05 -23.37 15.40
C HIS A 299 -24.41 -23.87 14.10
N GLN A 300 -23.27 -23.28 13.76
CA GLN A 300 -22.49 -23.71 12.61
C GLN A 300 -21.01 -23.83 12.94
N ASN A 301 -20.39 -24.86 12.38
CA ASN A 301 -18.94 -25.06 12.42
C ASN A 301 -18.38 -24.84 11.02
N ASN A 302 -17.33 -24.02 10.95
CA ASN A 302 -16.70 -23.56 9.72
C ASN A 302 -15.24 -24.00 9.70
N TRP A 303 -14.86 -24.72 8.64
CA TRP A 303 -13.46 -24.97 8.29
C TRP A 303 -13.10 -24.11 7.10
N ILE A 304 -11.98 -23.41 7.17
CA ILE A 304 -11.50 -22.55 6.09
C ILE A 304 -10.09 -22.94 5.67
N PHE A 305 -9.86 -22.90 4.38
CA PHE A 305 -8.55 -22.94 3.76
C PHE A 305 -8.48 -21.80 2.76
N ASN A 306 -7.42 -20.99 2.88
CA ASN A 306 -7.12 -19.91 1.95
C ASN A 306 -5.64 -20.00 1.58
N PHE A 307 -5.37 -20.04 0.28
CA PHE A 307 -4.05 -19.78 -0.26
C PHE A 307 -4.08 -18.45 -1.01
N ALA A 308 -3.05 -17.63 -0.85
CA ALA A 308 -2.86 -16.40 -1.59
C ALA A 308 -1.39 -16.27 -2.04
N HIS A 309 -1.16 -15.97 -3.31
CA HIS A 309 0.16 -15.65 -3.87
C HIS A 309 0.14 -14.22 -4.41
N TYR A 310 1.12 -13.42 -4.02
CA TYR A 310 1.31 -12.03 -4.36
C TYR A 310 2.61 -11.87 -5.14
N ARG A 311 2.56 -11.13 -6.25
CA ARG A 311 3.76 -10.79 -7.02
C ARG A 311 3.83 -9.29 -7.27
N LEU A 312 4.97 -8.70 -6.94
CA LEU A 312 5.30 -7.29 -7.11
C LEU A 312 6.50 -7.16 -8.06
N PRO A 313 6.31 -6.69 -9.29
CA PRO A 313 7.44 -6.28 -10.12
C PRO A 313 8.08 -5.02 -9.53
N LEU A 314 9.41 -4.93 -9.62
CA LEU A 314 10.20 -3.80 -9.12
C LEU A 314 11.03 -3.26 -10.27
N ASN A 315 10.77 -2.01 -10.65
CA ASN A 315 11.60 -1.28 -11.61
C ASN A 315 12.09 -0.02 -10.91
N ILE A 316 13.40 0.14 -10.85
CA ILE A 316 14.05 1.29 -10.21
C ILE A 316 14.85 2.01 -11.28
N LYS A 317 14.63 3.32 -11.38
CA LYS A 317 15.50 4.21 -12.13
C LYS A 317 15.98 5.32 -11.20
N ALA A 318 17.29 5.39 -11.00
CA ALA A 318 17.93 6.41 -10.19
C ALA A 318 19.00 7.11 -11.02
N ASN A 319 18.96 8.44 -11.01
CA ASN A 319 19.95 9.30 -11.62
C ASN A 319 20.56 10.15 -10.52
N ARG A 320 21.88 10.05 -10.34
CA ARG A 320 22.62 10.90 -9.42
C ARG A 320 23.49 11.84 -10.22
N GLU A 321 23.46 13.11 -9.88
CA GLU A 321 24.28 14.15 -10.48
C GLU A 321 25.09 14.81 -9.37
N PHE A 322 26.41 14.76 -9.50
CA PHE A 322 27.33 15.46 -8.62
C PHE A 322 28.04 16.56 -9.40
N ILE A 323 27.90 17.79 -8.92
CA ILE A 323 28.50 18.99 -9.50
C ILE A 323 29.50 19.55 -8.50
N ALA A 324 30.76 19.68 -8.90
CA ALA A 324 31.78 20.39 -8.14
C ALA A 324 32.20 21.65 -8.88
N ASP A 325 31.82 22.79 -8.33
CA ASP A 325 32.06 24.12 -8.84
C ASP A 325 33.15 24.82 -8.04
N THR A 326 34.14 25.39 -8.72
CA THR A 326 35.18 26.21 -8.10
C THR A 326 35.21 27.56 -8.78
N THR A 327 34.84 28.60 -8.06
CA THR A 327 34.92 29.99 -8.52
C THR A 327 36.11 30.67 -7.87
N ILE A 328 37.01 31.22 -8.68
CA ILE A 328 38.13 32.04 -8.22
C ILE A 328 37.83 33.49 -8.59
N THR A 329 37.81 34.37 -7.59
CA THR A 329 37.57 35.81 -7.74
C THR A 329 38.86 36.60 -7.55
N SER A 330 38.94 37.78 -8.14
CA SER A 330 40.00 38.75 -7.87
C SER A 330 39.77 39.44 -6.52
N SER A 331 40.77 40.16 -6.02
CA SER A 331 40.63 41.04 -4.85
C SER A 331 39.57 42.14 -5.03
N GLU A 332 39.14 42.41 -6.26
CA GLU A 332 38.11 43.40 -6.61
C GLU A 332 36.71 42.76 -6.76
N GLY A 333 36.59 41.45 -6.55
CA GLY A 333 35.33 40.70 -6.63
C GLY A 333 34.96 40.22 -8.04
N SER A 334 35.78 40.45 -9.06
CA SER A 334 35.55 39.96 -10.42
C SER A 334 35.94 38.48 -10.56
N ILE A 335 35.14 37.67 -11.28
CA ILE A 335 35.43 36.24 -11.50
C ILE A 335 36.63 36.11 -12.45
N LEU A 336 37.72 35.52 -11.96
CA LEU A 336 38.95 35.27 -12.73
C LEU A 336 38.90 33.94 -13.48
N SER A 337 38.37 32.91 -12.84
CA SER A 337 38.16 31.60 -13.48
C SER A 337 37.11 30.80 -12.75
N TYR A 338 36.37 30.00 -13.49
CA TYR A 338 35.42 29.03 -12.94
C TYR A 338 35.73 27.64 -13.51
N ARG A 339 35.67 26.63 -12.64
CA ARG A 339 35.84 25.22 -13.00
C ARG A 339 34.60 24.47 -12.54
N LYS A 340 34.02 23.68 -13.44
CA LYS A 340 32.86 22.85 -13.15
C LYS A 340 33.21 21.42 -13.52
N ASN A 341 33.02 20.51 -12.57
CA ASN A 341 33.12 19.08 -12.78
C ASN A 341 31.74 18.46 -12.56
N ILE A 342 31.17 17.83 -13.57
CA ILE A 342 29.86 17.16 -13.51
C ILE A 342 30.11 15.67 -13.58
N ILE A 343 29.50 14.92 -12.65
CA ILE A 343 29.49 13.46 -12.65
C ILE A 343 28.04 13.02 -12.60
N GLU A 344 27.53 12.45 -13.69
CA GLU A 344 26.18 11.87 -13.74
C GLU A 344 26.28 10.35 -13.71
N ASP A 345 25.64 9.70 -12.74
CA ASP A 345 25.49 8.26 -12.63
C ASP A 345 24.01 7.87 -12.87
N GLU A 346 23.73 7.16 -13.96
CA GLU A 346 22.42 6.55 -14.23
C GLU A 346 22.46 5.06 -13.89
N VAL A 347 21.59 4.62 -12.98
CA VAL A 347 21.43 3.21 -12.61
C VAL A 347 19.98 2.78 -12.80
N THR A 348 19.80 1.74 -13.61
CA THR A 348 18.52 1.03 -13.70
C THR A 348 18.60 -0.29 -12.96
N GLY A 349 17.50 -0.71 -12.37
CA GLY A 349 17.37 -2.02 -11.76
C GLY A 349 16.00 -2.65 -12.01
N GLU A 350 16.01 -3.96 -12.17
CA GLU A 350 14.81 -4.77 -12.31
C GLU A 350 14.80 -5.87 -11.26
N GLY A 351 13.60 -6.20 -10.79
CA GLY A 351 13.43 -7.16 -9.72
C GLY A 351 12.00 -7.64 -9.57
N THR A 352 11.83 -8.61 -8.67
CA THR A 352 10.53 -9.09 -8.25
C THR A 352 10.53 -9.38 -6.76
N ALA A 353 9.45 -9.01 -6.08
CA ALA A 353 9.13 -9.54 -4.77
C ALA A 353 7.91 -10.46 -4.88
N SER A 354 7.90 -11.53 -4.11
CA SER A 354 6.74 -12.38 -3.96
C SER A 354 6.43 -12.65 -2.50
N ILE A 355 5.14 -12.73 -2.19
CA ILE A 355 4.64 -13.08 -0.86
C ILE A 355 3.58 -14.16 -1.07
N ASN A 356 3.63 -15.20 -0.27
CA ASN A 356 2.66 -16.28 -0.26
C ASN A 356 2.08 -16.36 1.14
N SER A 357 0.80 -16.66 1.23
CA SER A 357 0.09 -16.83 2.49
C SER A 357 -0.79 -18.07 2.41
N LEU A 358 -0.59 -18.98 3.34
CA LEU A 358 -1.42 -20.15 3.56
C LEU A 358 -2.14 -19.99 4.89
N THR A 359 -3.46 -19.99 4.88
CA THR A 359 -4.30 -19.89 6.07
C THR A 359 -5.19 -21.11 6.20
N PHE A 360 -5.11 -21.77 7.35
CA PHE A 360 -6.07 -22.77 7.79
C PHE A 360 -6.83 -22.23 8.98
N GLY A 361 -8.13 -22.48 9.07
CA GLY A 361 -8.89 -22.05 10.23
C GLY A 361 -10.09 -22.92 10.54
N PHE A 362 -10.45 -22.92 11.80
CA PHE A 362 -11.64 -23.55 12.32
C PHE A 362 -12.37 -22.57 13.24
N GLY A 363 -13.69 -22.48 13.12
CA GLY A 363 -14.49 -21.62 13.98
C GLY A 363 -15.91 -22.12 14.16
N THR A 364 -16.55 -21.67 15.22
CA THR A 364 -17.95 -21.97 15.54
C THR A 364 -18.71 -20.68 15.77
N GLU A 365 -19.87 -20.56 15.12
CA GLU A 365 -20.83 -19.48 15.33
C GLU A 365 -22.08 -20.08 15.98
N ARG A 366 -22.58 -19.44 17.04
CA ARG A 366 -23.75 -19.88 17.80
C ARG A 366 -24.70 -18.71 18.00
N HIS A 367 -25.95 -18.91 17.61
CA HIS A 367 -27.04 -18.00 17.90
C HIS A 367 -27.88 -18.57 19.05
N PHE A 368 -28.25 -17.70 19.97
CA PHE A 368 -29.00 -18.02 21.18
C PHE A 368 -29.99 -16.89 21.52
N ASP A 369 -30.81 -17.11 22.55
CA ASP A 369 -31.86 -16.18 22.98
C ASP A 369 -32.86 -15.85 21.84
N GLY A 370 -33.39 -16.89 21.19
CA GLY A 370 -34.31 -16.73 20.06
C GLY A 370 -33.68 -15.99 18.87
N LEU A 371 -32.41 -16.27 18.59
CA LEU A 371 -31.60 -15.63 17.54
C LEU A 371 -31.34 -14.13 17.74
N LYS A 372 -31.57 -13.59 18.94
CA LYS A 372 -31.26 -12.19 19.25
C LYS A 372 -29.77 -11.96 19.48
N SER A 373 -29.05 -12.99 19.92
CA SER A 373 -27.63 -12.88 20.23
C SER A 373 -26.84 -13.94 19.48
N MET A 374 -25.63 -13.58 19.07
CA MET A 374 -24.69 -14.45 18.36
C MET A 374 -23.32 -14.34 19.01
N SER A 375 -22.68 -15.47 19.26
CA SER A 375 -21.27 -15.53 19.63
C SER A 375 -20.50 -16.35 18.61
N VAL A 376 -19.25 -15.97 18.41
CA VAL A 376 -18.34 -16.66 17.50
C VAL A 376 -16.96 -16.73 18.11
N ILE A 377 -16.31 -17.87 17.93
CA ILE A 377 -14.91 -18.09 18.27
C ILE A 377 -14.25 -18.87 17.14
N GLY A 378 -13.04 -18.46 16.79
CA GLY A 378 -12.23 -19.10 15.78
C GLY A 378 -10.79 -19.29 16.21
N LEU A 379 -10.09 -20.11 15.43
CA LEU A 379 -8.67 -20.33 15.48
C LEU A 379 -8.17 -20.35 14.03
N LYS A 380 -7.14 -19.55 13.73
CA LYS A 380 -6.48 -19.50 12.43
C LYS A 380 -4.99 -19.78 12.59
N PHE A 381 -4.46 -20.61 11.72
CA PHE A 381 -3.03 -20.81 11.53
C PHE A 381 -2.66 -20.21 10.19
N GLN A 382 -1.74 -19.27 10.19
CA GLN A 382 -1.28 -18.58 9.00
C GLN A 382 0.22 -18.77 8.84
N TYR A 383 0.63 -19.33 7.71
CA TYR A 383 2.01 -19.43 7.30
C TYR A 383 2.24 -18.49 6.11
N ILE A 384 3.11 -17.51 6.29
CA ILE A 384 3.45 -16.52 5.26
C ILE A 384 4.91 -16.75 4.89
N TRP A 385 5.23 -16.78 3.60
CA TRP A 385 6.61 -16.83 3.13
C TRP A 385 6.77 -15.95 1.91
N GLY A 386 7.91 -15.30 1.78
CA GLY A 386 8.18 -14.43 0.66
C GLY A 386 9.65 -14.42 0.29
N ASP A 387 9.89 -13.96 -0.93
CA ASP A 387 11.20 -13.76 -1.51
C ASP A 387 11.25 -12.40 -2.19
N PHE A 388 12.45 -11.88 -2.32
CA PHE A 388 12.75 -10.61 -2.94
C PHE A 388 14.02 -10.78 -3.75
N GLU A 389 13.98 -10.34 -5.00
CA GLU A 389 15.13 -10.29 -5.88
C GLU A 389 15.16 -8.93 -6.59
N LEU A 390 16.30 -8.25 -6.54
CA LEU A 390 16.52 -6.99 -7.22
C LEU A 390 17.97 -6.95 -7.71
N ASP A 391 18.15 -6.71 -8.99
CA ASP A 391 19.45 -6.44 -9.60
C ASP A 391 19.50 -5.00 -10.07
N ASN A 392 20.49 -4.25 -9.59
CA ASN A 392 20.74 -2.87 -10.00
C ASN A 392 22.07 -2.81 -10.76
N GLY A 393 22.10 -2.06 -11.85
CA GLY A 393 23.27 -1.92 -12.72
C GLY A 393 23.38 -3.01 -13.79
N PRO A 394 24.38 -2.94 -14.70
CA PRO A 394 25.38 -1.88 -14.79
C PRO A 394 24.76 -0.52 -15.16
N GLY A 395 25.39 0.55 -14.73
CA GLY A 395 24.96 1.93 -14.96
C GLY A 395 25.76 2.64 -16.05
N ARG A 396 25.46 3.91 -16.26
CA ARG A 396 26.24 4.81 -17.12
C ARG A 396 26.75 5.96 -16.27
N ARG A 397 28.04 6.28 -16.40
CA ARG A 397 28.66 7.43 -15.77
C ARG A 397 29.13 8.42 -16.83
N THR A 398 28.74 9.68 -16.73
CA THR A 398 29.24 10.75 -17.58
C THR A 398 30.04 11.72 -16.72
N GLU A 399 31.26 12.04 -17.15
CA GLU A 399 32.13 13.02 -16.49
C GLU A 399 32.44 14.17 -17.45
N GLU A 400 32.06 15.38 -17.08
CA GLU A 400 32.33 16.59 -17.85
C GLU A 400 33.16 17.57 -17.04
N PHE A 401 34.21 18.11 -17.66
CA PHE A 401 35.01 19.17 -17.06
C PHE A 401 35.00 20.42 -17.91
N HIS A 402 34.54 21.51 -17.31
CA HIS A 402 34.46 22.82 -17.93
C HIS A 402 35.47 23.77 -17.31
N LYS A 403 36.05 24.64 -18.13
CA LYS A 403 36.88 25.75 -17.68
C LYS A 403 36.47 27.03 -18.37
N PHE A 404 36.31 28.05 -17.55
CA PHE A 404 35.90 29.37 -17.97
C PHE A 404 37.05 30.37 -17.77
N PHE A 405 37.29 31.18 -18.79
CA PHE A 405 38.17 32.35 -18.73
C PHE A 405 37.41 33.54 -19.35
N GLY A 406 37.00 34.49 -18.52
CA GLY A 406 36.08 35.56 -18.96
C GLY A 406 34.68 35.03 -19.26
N GLU A 407 34.10 35.38 -20.41
CA GLU A 407 32.73 35.00 -20.83
C GLU A 407 32.64 33.68 -21.63
N ARG A 408 33.74 32.98 -21.87
CA ARG A 408 33.74 31.75 -22.68
C ARG A 408 33.74 30.50 -21.81
N ASP A 409 32.68 29.71 -21.93
CA ASP A 409 32.62 28.31 -21.50
C ASP A 409 33.36 27.45 -22.52
N SER A 410 34.21 26.56 -22.03
CA SER A 410 34.80 25.51 -22.85
C SER A 410 34.80 24.20 -22.07
N THR A 411 34.07 23.22 -22.59
CA THR A 411 34.21 21.81 -22.18
C THR A 411 35.61 21.37 -22.57
N LEU A 412 36.45 21.12 -21.57
CA LEU A 412 37.82 20.68 -21.79
C LEU A 412 37.87 19.19 -22.09
N TYR A 413 37.01 18.40 -21.44
CA TYR A 413 36.77 17.01 -21.80
C TYR A 413 35.39 16.53 -21.35
N GLU A 414 34.91 15.49 -22.03
CA GLU A 414 33.73 14.70 -21.69
C GLU A 414 34.13 13.23 -21.79
N ASN A 415 33.92 12.46 -20.72
CA ASN A 415 34.13 11.02 -20.72
C ASN A 415 32.83 10.31 -20.34
N VAL A 416 32.44 9.31 -21.13
CA VAL A 416 31.28 8.47 -20.86
C VAL A 416 31.77 7.06 -20.57
N PHE A 417 31.33 6.48 -19.47
CA PHE A 417 31.69 5.15 -19.00
C PHE A 417 30.45 4.28 -18.80
N ASN A 418 30.60 2.97 -18.98
CA ASN A 418 29.72 2.02 -18.29
C ASN A 418 30.26 1.83 -16.87
N ASP A 419 29.41 2.10 -15.89
CA ASP A 419 29.61 1.67 -14.51
C ASP A 419 29.26 0.17 -14.44
N ASN A 420 30.28 -0.68 -14.46
CA ASN A 420 30.07 -2.13 -14.47
C ASN A 420 29.75 -2.69 -13.08
N LYS A 421 29.46 -1.83 -12.11
CA LYS A 421 29.02 -2.23 -10.79
C LYS A 421 27.60 -2.77 -10.84
N ILE A 422 27.45 -4.01 -10.40
CA ILE A 422 26.17 -4.67 -10.24
C ILE A 422 25.93 -4.92 -8.76
N THR A 423 24.78 -4.46 -8.27
CA THR A 423 24.31 -4.78 -6.92
C THR A 423 23.12 -5.71 -7.00
N ALA A 424 23.34 -6.98 -6.65
CA ALA A 424 22.31 -7.99 -6.51
C ALA A 424 21.85 -8.06 -5.04
N THR A 425 20.58 -7.75 -4.79
CA THR A 425 19.95 -7.91 -3.47
C THR A 425 18.95 -9.05 -3.54
N ARG A 426 19.05 -9.99 -2.60
CA ARG A 426 18.20 -11.17 -2.47
C ARG A 426 17.71 -11.29 -1.03
N GLY A 427 16.45 -11.60 -0.83
CA GLY A 427 15.85 -11.75 0.49
C GLY A 427 14.86 -12.89 0.53
N LYS A 428 14.75 -13.57 1.67
CA LYS A 428 13.67 -14.52 1.97
C LYS A 428 13.22 -14.34 3.41
N ALA A 429 11.93 -14.45 3.64
CA ALA A 429 11.35 -14.41 4.98
C ALA A 429 10.17 -15.36 5.08
N ASN A 430 9.99 -15.95 6.26
CA ASN A 430 8.84 -16.75 6.59
C ASN A 430 8.36 -16.46 8.00
N THR A 431 7.04 -16.51 8.20
CA THR A 431 6.42 -16.38 9.52
C THR A 431 5.27 -17.34 9.69
N LEU A 432 5.15 -17.88 10.90
CA LEU A 432 4.02 -18.68 11.33
C LEU A 432 3.29 -17.91 12.43
N MET A 433 1.98 -17.75 12.27
CA MET A 433 1.12 -17.01 13.19
C MET A 433 -0.11 -17.84 13.56
N ILE A 434 -0.50 -17.75 14.82
CA ILE A 434 -1.83 -18.17 15.30
C ILE A 434 -2.67 -16.91 15.48
N SER A 435 -3.92 -16.93 15.06
CA SER A 435 -4.90 -15.90 15.40
C SER A 435 -6.13 -16.51 16.05
N ILE A 436 -6.58 -15.91 17.16
CA ILE A 436 -7.75 -16.34 17.93
C ILE A 436 -8.80 -15.21 17.88
N PRO A 437 -9.64 -15.17 16.83
CA PRO A 437 -10.71 -14.20 16.76
C PRO A 437 -11.94 -14.65 17.56
N VAL A 438 -12.53 -13.72 18.28
CA VAL A 438 -13.79 -13.88 19.02
C VAL A 438 -14.73 -12.72 18.71
N GLY A 439 -16.03 -12.97 18.70
CA GLY A 439 -17.04 -11.95 18.42
C GLY A 439 -18.35 -12.22 19.16
N LEU A 440 -19.07 -11.14 19.46
CA LEU A 440 -20.38 -11.13 20.09
C LEU A 440 -21.24 -10.09 19.39
N GLU A 441 -22.43 -10.48 18.91
CA GLU A 441 -23.44 -9.59 18.35
C GLU A 441 -24.72 -9.74 19.19
N MET A 442 -25.27 -8.64 19.69
CA MET A 442 -26.45 -8.63 20.56
C MET A 442 -27.50 -7.67 20.04
N LYS A 443 -28.70 -8.18 19.79
CA LYS A 443 -29.88 -7.38 19.44
C LYS A 443 -30.56 -6.89 20.71
N LEU A 444 -30.12 -5.74 21.22
CA LEU A 444 -30.64 -5.15 22.47
C LEU A 444 -32.11 -4.74 22.35
N THR A 445 -32.53 -4.30 21.16
CA THR A 445 -33.94 -4.01 20.85
C THR A 445 -34.29 -4.48 19.45
N ASN A 446 -35.57 -4.41 19.05
CA ASN A 446 -35.97 -4.76 17.69
C ASN A 446 -35.22 -3.97 16.59
N ASN A 447 -34.76 -2.77 16.94
CA ASN A 447 -34.11 -1.85 16.02
C ASN A 447 -32.62 -1.67 16.29
N PHE A 448 -32.11 -2.00 17.48
CA PHE A 448 -30.71 -1.75 17.86
C PHE A 448 -29.92 -3.05 18.05
N THR A 449 -28.75 -3.10 17.41
CA THR A 449 -27.79 -4.20 17.54
C THR A 449 -26.44 -3.65 17.95
N PHE A 450 -25.80 -4.29 18.91
CA PHE A 450 -24.46 -4.00 19.39
C PHE A 450 -23.51 -5.14 19.04
N ARG A 451 -22.24 -4.81 18.79
CA ARG A 451 -21.20 -5.76 18.38
C ARG A 451 -19.92 -5.51 19.15
N LEU A 452 -19.29 -6.58 19.59
CA LEU A 452 -17.97 -6.61 20.19
C LEU A 452 -17.13 -7.68 19.53
N GLY A 453 -15.84 -7.44 19.42
CA GLY A 453 -14.88 -8.36 18.86
C GLY A 453 -13.54 -8.27 19.54
N ALA A 454 -12.76 -9.34 19.47
CA ALA A 454 -11.35 -9.30 19.77
C ALA A 454 -10.59 -10.29 18.88
N ASN A 455 -9.34 -9.98 18.57
CA ASN A 455 -8.46 -10.89 17.87
C ASN A 455 -7.07 -10.84 18.49
N ALA A 456 -6.61 -11.98 19.02
CA ALA A 456 -5.24 -12.15 19.47
C ALA A 456 -4.43 -12.82 18.36
N SER A 457 -3.45 -12.12 17.79
CA SER A 457 -2.49 -12.63 16.82
C SER A 457 -1.15 -12.87 17.52
N ILE A 458 -0.78 -14.14 17.60
CA ILE A 458 0.39 -14.66 18.31
C ILE A 458 1.36 -15.19 17.24
N PRO A 459 2.45 -14.45 16.94
CA PRO A 459 3.46 -14.95 16.02
C PRO A 459 4.28 -16.04 16.73
N ILE A 460 4.33 -17.23 16.15
CA ILE A 460 5.07 -18.39 16.69
C ILE A 460 6.54 -18.33 16.27
N SER A 461 6.77 -18.02 14.99
CA SER A 461 8.11 -17.91 14.43
C SER A 461 8.18 -16.84 13.36
N PHE A 462 9.35 -16.23 13.25
CA PHE A 462 9.74 -15.35 12.17
C PHE A 462 11.22 -15.59 11.91
N ASP A 463 11.54 -16.06 10.71
CA ASP A 463 12.90 -16.25 10.26
C ASP A 463 13.04 -15.65 8.87
N GLY A 464 14.16 -15.00 8.62
CA GLY A 464 14.50 -14.54 7.29
C GLY A 464 15.99 -14.35 7.11
N ASN A 465 16.40 -14.21 5.86
CA ASN A 465 17.73 -13.81 5.50
C ASN A 465 17.67 -12.80 4.35
N TRP A 466 18.68 -11.97 4.29
CA TRP A 466 18.95 -11.19 3.10
C TRP A 466 20.43 -11.22 2.79
N LYS A 467 20.73 -11.18 1.50
CA LYS A 467 22.06 -11.21 0.92
C LYS A 467 22.15 -10.07 -0.07
N ARG A 468 23.18 -9.25 0.08
CA ARG A 468 23.59 -8.25 -0.91
C ARG A 468 24.95 -8.65 -1.44
N THR A 469 25.01 -8.86 -2.75
CA THR A 469 26.24 -9.10 -3.49
C THR A 469 26.53 -7.88 -4.35
N ILE A 470 27.69 -7.28 -4.15
CA ILE A 470 28.20 -6.20 -5.00
C ILE A 470 29.32 -6.81 -5.82
N THR A 471 29.14 -6.85 -7.13
CA THR A 471 30.19 -7.20 -8.08
C THR A 471 30.61 -5.93 -8.79
N ASP A 472 31.84 -5.52 -8.54
CA ASP A 472 32.42 -4.31 -9.10
C ASP A 472 33.56 -4.71 -10.03
N SER A 473 33.50 -4.24 -11.27
CA SER A 473 34.51 -4.52 -12.29
C SER A 473 34.91 -3.22 -12.97
N THR A 474 36.07 -3.22 -13.63
CA THR A 474 36.64 -2.05 -14.29
C THR A 474 35.62 -1.37 -15.20
N ASN A 475 35.39 -0.08 -14.97
CA ASN A 475 34.54 0.73 -15.83
C ASN A 475 35.07 0.70 -17.26
N THR A 476 34.16 0.63 -18.23
CA THR A 476 34.55 0.63 -19.65
C THR A 476 34.26 1.99 -20.26
N LEU A 477 35.28 2.63 -20.82
CA LEU A 477 35.13 3.89 -21.53
C LEU A 477 34.33 3.64 -22.82
N ILE A 478 33.21 4.34 -22.97
CA ILE A 478 32.35 4.31 -24.15
C ILE A 478 32.81 5.37 -25.15
N SER A 479 33.03 6.60 -24.68
CA SER A 479 33.47 7.72 -25.49
C SER A 479 34.27 8.71 -24.66
N SER A 480 35.22 9.38 -25.32
CA SER A 480 35.98 10.48 -24.76
C SER A 480 36.15 11.57 -25.81
N SER A 481 35.99 12.83 -25.41
CA SER A 481 36.26 14.00 -26.24
C SER A 481 37.05 15.05 -25.44
N GLY A 482 37.84 15.90 -26.10
CA GLY A 482 38.56 17.00 -25.45
C GLY A 482 40.10 16.90 -25.40
N VAL A 483 40.75 17.87 -24.74
CA VAL A 483 42.22 18.03 -24.71
C VAL A 483 42.78 17.67 -23.33
N GLY A 484 43.59 16.59 -23.26
CA GLY A 484 44.65 16.51 -22.25
C GLY A 484 44.59 15.45 -21.16
N GLN A 485 43.92 14.30 -21.31
CA GLN A 485 44.34 13.07 -20.60
C GLN A 485 43.72 11.80 -21.19
N SER A 486 44.57 10.79 -21.45
CA SER A 486 44.15 9.40 -21.53
C SER A 486 43.79 8.96 -20.11
N TYR A 487 42.50 9.02 -19.76
CA TYR A 487 42.02 8.43 -18.52
C TYR A 487 42.17 6.91 -18.62
N ASN A 488 43.04 6.34 -17.78
CA ASN A 488 43.16 4.90 -17.64
C ASN A 488 42.07 4.47 -16.65
N PRO A 489 41.02 3.74 -17.06
CA PRO A 489 39.98 3.32 -16.13
C PRO A 489 40.65 2.63 -14.95
N ASP A 490 40.17 2.95 -13.76
CA ASP A 490 40.69 2.47 -12.49
C ASP A 490 40.77 0.93 -12.55
N ASN A 491 41.98 0.38 -12.84
CA ASN A 491 42.24 -1.05 -13.01
C ASN A 491 42.24 -1.77 -11.65
N LYS A 492 41.24 -1.46 -10.83
CA LYS A 492 41.01 -2.14 -9.57
C LYS A 492 40.61 -3.58 -9.89
N PRO A 493 41.16 -4.56 -9.16
CA PRO A 493 40.76 -5.95 -9.33
C PRO A 493 39.26 -6.08 -9.11
N MET A 494 38.63 -6.99 -9.86
CA MET A 494 37.22 -7.32 -9.67
C MET A 494 36.98 -7.61 -8.19
N PHE A 495 36.12 -6.81 -7.56
CA PHE A 495 35.81 -6.96 -6.14
C PHE A 495 34.39 -7.50 -6.01
N THR A 496 34.26 -8.59 -5.27
CA THR A 496 32.95 -9.15 -4.90
C THR A 496 32.78 -8.99 -3.40
N GLU A 497 31.89 -8.09 -3.00
CA GLU A 497 31.45 -7.99 -1.60
C GLU A 497 30.18 -8.82 -1.40
N GLU A 498 30.17 -9.70 -0.41
CA GLU A 498 28.95 -10.39 0.02
C GLU A 498 28.62 -10.00 1.46
N LYS A 499 27.48 -9.32 1.62
CA LYS A 499 26.89 -9.01 2.92
C LYS A 499 25.66 -9.88 3.13
N VAL A 500 25.73 -10.79 4.09
CA VAL A 500 24.59 -11.63 4.51
C VAL A 500 24.17 -11.20 5.90
N SER A 501 22.89 -10.99 6.10
CA SER A 501 22.34 -10.77 7.44
C SER A 501 21.09 -11.63 7.67
N LYS A 502 21.01 -12.17 8.88
CA LYS A 502 19.88 -12.97 9.35
C LYS A 502 18.86 -12.02 9.99
N LEU A 503 17.63 -12.10 9.53
CA LEU A 503 16.50 -11.40 10.12
C LEU A 503 15.89 -12.31 11.19
N LYS A 504 16.01 -11.91 12.45
CA LYS A 504 15.22 -12.47 13.55
C LYS A 504 14.27 -11.40 14.03
N GLY A 505 12.98 -11.69 13.96
CA GLY A 505 11.92 -10.77 14.36
C GLY A 505 11.72 -10.84 15.87
N LYS A 506 11.44 -9.69 16.50
CA LYS A 506 10.85 -9.68 17.84
C LYS A 506 9.37 -10.03 17.71
N LEU A 507 8.98 -11.17 18.26
CA LEU A 507 7.60 -11.65 18.27
C LEU A 507 6.81 -10.77 19.25
N ILE A 508 5.91 -9.94 18.72
CA ILE A 508 5.00 -9.11 19.53
C ILE A 508 3.61 -9.72 19.39
N ASN A 509 3.00 -10.07 20.52
CA ASN A 509 1.60 -10.46 20.55
C ASN A 509 0.75 -9.22 20.32
N LEU A 510 -0.10 -9.27 19.30
CA LEU A 510 -0.99 -8.17 18.93
C LEU A 510 -2.42 -8.57 19.27
N THR A 511 -3.07 -7.84 20.16
CA THR A 511 -4.49 -8.02 20.47
C THR A 511 -5.25 -6.80 20.01
N SER A 512 -6.15 -6.97 19.04
CA SER A 512 -7.06 -5.91 18.59
C SER A 512 -8.45 -6.12 19.16
N TYR A 513 -9.10 -5.04 19.59
CA TYR A 513 -10.47 -5.04 20.13
C TYR A 513 -11.39 -4.26 19.20
N HIS A 514 -12.50 -4.84 18.81
CA HIS A 514 -13.44 -4.29 17.84
C HIS A 514 -14.78 -3.99 18.47
N PHE A 515 -15.45 -2.96 17.97
CA PHE A 515 -16.81 -2.63 18.40
C PHE A 515 -17.59 -2.00 17.26
N GLY A 516 -18.90 -2.22 17.28
CA GLY A 516 -19.81 -1.67 16.30
C GLY A 516 -21.24 -1.61 16.81
N ALA A 517 -22.06 -0.79 16.18
CA ALA A 517 -23.48 -0.74 16.45
C ALA A 517 -24.26 -0.64 15.13
N SER A 518 -25.54 -0.98 15.17
CA SER A 518 -26.42 -0.71 14.05
C SER A 518 -27.84 -0.43 14.49
N TYR A 519 -28.46 0.52 13.80
CA TYR A 519 -29.83 0.92 14.00
C TYR A 519 -30.66 0.66 12.74
N LYS A 520 -31.67 -0.19 12.86
CA LYS A 520 -32.66 -0.48 11.83
C LYS A 520 -33.73 0.61 11.86
N VAL A 521 -33.67 1.51 10.90
CA VAL A 521 -34.66 2.59 10.72
C VAL A 521 -35.96 2.02 10.15
N SER A 522 -35.85 1.10 9.19
CA SER A 522 -36.98 0.39 8.60
C SER A 522 -36.52 -0.98 8.06
N ASP A 523 -37.42 -1.75 7.44
CA ASP A 523 -37.03 -2.98 6.72
C ASP A 523 -36.10 -2.71 5.53
N SER A 524 -36.12 -1.48 4.99
CA SER A 524 -35.36 -1.06 3.82
C SER A 524 -34.11 -0.24 4.16
N ILE A 525 -34.00 0.30 5.37
CA ILE A 525 -32.91 1.22 5.76
C ILE A 525 -32.29 0.76 7.08
N LYS A 526 -30.98 0.53 7.05
CA LYS A 526 -30.15 0.22 8.23
C LYS A 526 -28.97 1.16 8.28
N ILE A 527 -28.69 1.70 9.46
CA ILE A 527 -27.51 2.52 9.73
C ILE A 527 -26.54 1.69 10.57
N ASP A 528 -25.27 1.65 10.19
CA ASP A 528 -24.18 1.02 10.93
C ASP A 528 -23.22 2.09 11.43
N PHE A 529 -22.73 1.93 12.65
CA PHE A 529 -21.79 2.83 13.33
C PHE A 529 -20.53 2.06 13.72
N LEU A 530 -19.36 2.65 13.48
CA LEU A 530 -18.05 2.19 13.97
C LEU A 530 -17.28 3.35 14.59
N ASN A 531 -16.23 3.03 15.36
CA ASN A 531 -15.29 4.00 15.94
C ASN A 531 -15.94 5.13 16.77
N PHE A 532 -17.09 4.84 17.40
CA PHE A 532 -17.82 5.78 18.25
C PHE A 532 -17.40 5.72 19.74
N ALA A 533 -16.17 5.30 20.04
CA ALA A 533 -15.66 5.19 21.42
C ALA A 533 -15.52 6.57 22.07
N GLU A 534 -15.04 7.56 21.30
CA GLU A 534 -15.07 8.97 21.67
C GLU A 534 -16.36 9.60 21.15
N ILE A 535 -17.40 9.63 21.99
CA ILE A 535 -18.72 10.15 21.59
C ILE A 535 -18.66 11.63 21.18
N THR A 536 -17.71 12.38 21.75
CA THR A 536 -17.51 13.82 21.48
C THR A 536 -16.72 14.11 20.22
N ASN A 537 -15.98 13.13 19.68
CA ASN A 537 -15.12 13.31 18.51
C ASN A 537 -15.75 12.67 17.27
N LEU A 538 -16.73 13.37 16.68
CA LEU A 538 -17.44 12.92 15.48
C LEU A 538 -16.52 12.68 14.26
N LYS A 539 -15.29 13.23 14.27
CA LYS A 539 -14.30 12.98 13.21
C LYS A 539 -13.82 11.52 13.21
N LYS A 540 -13.89 10.82 14.34
CA LYS A 540 -13.49 9.41 14.44
C LYS A 540 -14.64 8.46 14.07
N TRP A 541 -15.88 8.92 13.98
CA TRP A 541 -17.04 8.07 13.73
C TRP A 541 -17.12 7.67 12.26
N TRP A 542 -17.34 6.39 12.01
CA TRP A 542 -17.71 5.94 10.67
C TRP A 542 -19.16 5.53 10.63
N ILE A 543 -19.86 6.05 9.63
CA ILE A 543 -21.30 5.86 9.46
C ILE A 543 -21.53 5.18 8.11
N SER A 544 -22.31 4.11 8.14
CA SER A 544 -22.81 3.43 6.95
C SER A 544 -24.34 3.44 6.94
N VAL A 545 -24.94 3.52 5.77
CA VAL A 545 -26.36 3.43 5.45
C VAL A 545 -26.54 2.38 4.36
N VAL A 546 -27.32 1.35 4.67
CA VAL A 546 -27.64 0.25 3.76
C VAL A 546 -29.08 0.43 3.28
N PHE A 547 -29.24 0.45 1.95
CA PHE A 547 -30.54 0.52 1.29
C PHE A 547 -30.90 -0.83 0.67
N LYS A 548 -32.10 -1.32 1.00
CA LYS A 548 -32.63 -2.62 0.60
C LYS A 548 -34.03 -2.44 0.00
N TYR A 549 -34.21 -2.91 -1.25
CA TYR A 549 -35.40 -2.69 -2.08
C TYR A 549 -35.97 -3.97 -2.71
#